data_AF-A0A329TQY4-F1
#
_entry.id   AF-A0A329TQY4-F1
#
_cell.length_a   1.000
_cell.length_b   1.000
_cell.length_c   1.000
_cell.angle_alpha   90.00
_cell.angle_beta   90.00
_cell.angle_gamma   90.00
#
_symmetry.space_group_name_H-M   'P 1'
#
loop_
_entity.id
_entity.type
_entity.pdbx_description
1 polymer ?
#
loop_
_entity_poly.entity_id
_entity_poly.type
_entity_poly.pdbx_seq_one_letter_code
_entity_poly.pdbx_strand_id
1 'polypeptide(L)'
;MPNDFHNTTHVESRSRAELRNFIIQSSTLLEISLSGLVLIGLLISIVPLIQWMPGLFIDGNDVEIRTFLERALDIVIGIEFIKMLAKHSPGSSLEVLLYAIARHMVIGHESAFENLLSVAAIALIFVVRKFFFVPAFGAHLPDGHPAPDLSPNQSGIPASEFKERLRKRLHAEDVVPETEEDDFVDAAEEDEFLPEST
;
A
#
# COMPACT_ATOMS: atom_id res chain seq x y z
N MET A 1 -15.16 29.40 -52.59
CA MET A 1 -14.06 28.55 -52.08
C MET A 1 -14.63 27.73 -50.94
N PRO A 2 -14.68 26.39 -51.02
CA PRO A 2 -15.17 25.56 -49.93
C PRO A 2 -14.06 25.42 -48.87
N ASN A 3 -14.47 25.43 -47.59
CA ASN A 3 -13.62 25.45 -46.41
C ASN A 3 -12.99 24.07 -46.14
N ASP A 4 -11.65 23.98 -46.16
CA ASP A 4 -10.83 22.81 -45.82
C ASP A 4 -10.69 22.56 -44.30
N PHE A 5 -11.74 22.75 -43.52
CA PHE A 5 -11.65 22.71 -42.05
C PHE A 5 -12.05 21.38 -41.38
N HIS A 6 -12.25 20.30 -42.14
CA HIS A 6 -12.84 19.06 -41.60
C HIS A 6 -11.86 17.86 -41.43
N ASN A 7 -10.57 18.00 -41.75
CA ASN A 7 -9.66 16.84 -41.76
C ASN A 7 -8.57 16.82 -40.67
N THR A 8 -8.44 17.89 -39.86
CA THR A 8 -7.34 18.03 -38.88
C THR A 8 -7.66 17.45 -37.51
N THR A 9 -8.94 17.41 -37.11
CA THR A 9 -9.37 16.94 -35.77
C THR A 9 -9.19 15.44 -35.55
N HIS A 10 -9.27 14.64 -36.63
CA HIS A 10 -9.17 13.18 -36.55
C HIS A 10 -7.73 12.66 -36.56
N VAL A 11 -6.78 13.48 -37.03
CA VAL A 11 -5.34 13.13 -37.08
C VAL A 11 -4.67 13.47 -35.74
N GLU A 12 -5.03 14.59 -35.12
CA GLU A 12 -4.53 14.98 -33.78
C GLU A 12 -4.96 14.01 -32.67
N SER A 13 -6.15 13.41 -32.78
CA SER A 13 -6.64 12.46 -31.78
C SER A 13 -5.86 11.13 -31.85
N ARG A 14 -5.49 10.67 -33.06
CA ARG A 14 -4.67 9.48 -33.25
C ARG A 14 -3.23 9.68 -32.77
N SER A 15 -2.59 10.81 -33.10
CA SER A 15 -1.20 11.06 -32.71
C SER A 15 -1.04 11.23 -31.18
N ARG A 16 -2.00 11.88 -30.51
CA ARG A 16 -2.03 11.98 -29.04
C ARG A 16 -2.27 10.62 -28.36
N ALA A 17 -3.12 9.78 -28.94
CA ALA A 17 -3.38 8.44 -28.42
C ALA A 17 -2.13 7.54 -28.53
N GLU A 18 -1.40 7.62 -29.65
CA GLU A 18 -0.14 6.90 -29.85
C GLU A 18 0.95 7.37 -28.88
N LEU A 19 1.11 8.69 -28.70
CA LEU A 19 2.04 9.26 -27.71
C LEU A 19 1.70 8.81 -26.28
N ARG A 20 0.42 8.84 -25.89
CA ARG A 20 -0.02 8.40 -24.57
C ARG A 20 0.31 6.92 -24.34
N ASN A 21 0.04 6.07 -25.32
CA ASN A 21 0.32 4.64 -25.22
C ASN A 21 1.82 4.37 -25.17
N PHE A 22 2.62 5.10 -25.94
CA PHE A 22 4.08 5.03 -25.89
C PHE A 22 4.62 5.42 -24.52
N ILE A 23 4.17 6.54 -23.95
CA ILE A 23 4.58 7.01 -22.62
C ILE A 23 4.22 5.98 -21.55
N ILE A 24 3.01 5.44 -21.56
CA ILE A 24 2.57 4.42 -20.60
C ILE A 24 3.47 3.17 -20.73
N GLN A 25 3.73 2.71 -21.95
CA GLN A 25 4.54 1.52 -22.17
C GLN A 25 6.00 1.71 -21.77
N SER A 26 6.60 2.85 -22.10
CA SER A 26 7.94 3.21 -21.63
C SER A 26 8.00 3.32 -20.10
N SER A 27 6.98 3.90 -19.47
CA SER A 27 6.91 4.02 -18.01
C SER A 27 6.94 2.65 -17.32
N THR A 28 6.14 1.69 -17.80
CA THR A 28 6.12 0.32 -17.25
C THR A 28 7.45 -0.39 -17.44
N LEU A 29 8.11 -0.20 -18.59
CA LEU A 29 9.43 -0.79 -18.81
C LEU A 29 10.49 -0.20 -17.86
N LEU A 30 10.45 1.12 -17.64
CA LEU A 30 11.34 1.79 -16.69
C LEU A 30 11.11 1.30 -15.26
N GLU A 31 9.87 1.12 -14.83
CA GLU A 31 9.53 0.60 -13.51
C GLU A 31 10.10 -0.80 -13.27
N ILE A 32 9.89 -1.72 -14.22
CA ILE A 32 10.43 -3.09 -14.15
C ILE A 32 11.96 -3.07 -14.13
N SER A 33 12.57 -2.26 -15.00
CA SER A 33 14.03 -2.16 -15.10
C SER A 33 14.65 -1.58 -13.82
N LEU A 34 14.05 -0.53 -13.26
CA LEU A 34 14.50 0.11 -12.03
C LEU A 34 14.35 -0.83 -10.84
N SER A 35 13.20 -1.48 -10.71
CA SER A 35 12.94 -2.47 -9.65
C SER A 35 13.95 -3.63 -9.70
N GLY A 36 14.20 -4.16 -10.90
CA GLY A 36 15.21 -5.21 -11.11
C GLY A 36 16.63 -4.77 -10.77
N LEU A 37 17.04 -3.57 -11.19
CA LEU A 37 18.38 -3.05 -10.90
C LEU A 37 18.61 -2.86 -9.39
N VAL A 38 17.65 -2.26 -8.70
CA VAL A 38 17.74 -2.05 -7.24
C VAL A 38 17.76 -3.39 -6.51
N LEU A 39 16.93 -4.35 -6.93
CA LEU A 39 16.92 -5.70 -6.36
C LEU A 39 18.29 -6.38 -6.48
N ILE A 40 18.93 -6.32 -7.64
CA ILE A 40 20.28 -6.88 -7.84
C ILE A 40 21.29 -6.17 -6.92
N GLY A 41 21.25 -4.85 -6.84
CA GLY A 41 22.11 -4.08 -5.93
C GLY A 41 21.93 -4.49 -4.47
N LEU A 42 20.69 -4.75 -4.05
CA LEU A 42 20.36 -5.23 -2.71
C LEU A 42 20.90 -6.65 -2.44
N LEU A 43 20.78 -7.55 -3.41
CA LEU A 43 21.32 -8.90 -3.27
C LEU A 43 22.85 -8.88 -3.12
N ILE A 44 23.53 -8.02 -3.89
CA ILE A 44 24.98 -7.83 -3.78
C ILE A 44 25.35 -7.23 -2.42
N SER A 45 24.57 -6.28 -1.89
CA SER A 45 24.87 -5.61 -0.61
C SER A 45 24.69 -6.50 0.62
N ILE A 46 23.93 -7.60 0.52
CA ILE A 46 23.79 -8.59 1.60
C ILE A 46 25.12 -9.31 1.89
N VAL A 47 25.93 -9.62 0.86
CA VAL A 47 27.20 -10.35 1.00
C VAL A 47 28.17 -9.66 1.97
N PRO A 48 28.54 -8.38 1.80
CA PRO A 48 29.42 -7.70 2.74
C PRO A 48 28.79 -7.57 4.13
N LEU A 49 27.46 -7.45 4.25
CA LEU A 49 26.81 -7.38 5.56
C LEU A 49 27.02 -8.67 6.37
N ILE A 50 26.86 -9.84 5.73
CA ILE A 50 27.09 -11.13 6.38
C ILE A 50 28.56 -11.32 6.75
N GLN A 51 29.48 -10.91 5.86
CA GLN A 51 30.92 -11.01 6.11
C GLN A 51 31.39 -10.16 7.30
N TRP A 52 30.67 -9.08 7.62
CA TRP A 52 31.00 -8.20 8.75
C TRP A 52 30.43 -8.67 10.09
N MET A 53 29.46 -9.59 10.10
CA MET A 53 28.88 -10.11 11.35
C MET A 53 29.92 -10.71 12.31
N PRO A 54 30.85 -11.59 11.89
CA PRO A 54 31.83 -12.18 12.81
C PRO A 54 32.71 -11.15 13.52
N GLY A 55 33.04 -10.03 12.85
CA GLY A 55 33.82 -8.94 13.44
C GLY A 55 33.09 -8.28 14.62
N LEU A 56 31.79 -8.03 14.47
CA LEU A 56 30.95 -7.48 15.55
C LEU A 56 30.89 -8.37 16.80
N PHE A 57 30.86 -9.69 16.64
CA PHE A 57 30.74 -10.62 17.77
C PHE A 57 32.06 -10.79 18.55
N ILE A 58 33.20 -10.49 17.93
CA ILE A 58 34.53 -10.75 18.51
C ILE A 58 35.19 -9.46 19.00
N ASP A 59 35.19 -8.40 18.18
CA ASP A 59 35.94 -7.15 18.42
C ASP A 59 35.05 -5.89 18.28
N GLY A 60 33.73 -6.04 18.51
CA GLY A 60 32.69 -5.03 18.25
C GLY A 60 32.95 -3.64 18.84
N ASN A 61 33.71 -2.82 18.11
CA ASN A 61 33.98 -1.42 18.40
C ASN A 61 32.83 -0.53 17.89
N ASP A 62 32.68 0.66 18.47
CA ASP A 62 31.61 1.61 18.13
C ASP A 62 31.53 1.91 16.62
N VAL A 63 32.67 1.95 15.95
CA VAL A 63 32.78 2.21 14.51
C VAL A 63 32.23 1.05 13.67
N GLU A 64 32.48 -0.19 14.08
CA GLU A 64 32.01 -1.38 13.36
C GLU A 64 30.50 -1.55 13.52
N ILE A 65 30.00 -1.33 14.73
CA ILE A 65 28.57 -1.37 15.03
C ILE A 65 27.82 -0.33 14.20
N ARG A 66 28.32 0.91 14.14
CA ARG A 66 27.74 1.98 13.30
C ARG A 66 27.73 1.60 11.83
N THR A 67 28.84 1.09 11.31
CA THR A 67 28.96 0.69 9.90
C THR A 67 28.01 -0.46 9.55
N PHE A 68 27.85 -1.42 10.45
CA PHE A 68 26.91 -2.52 10.29
C PHE A 68 25.45 -2.03 10.31
N LEU A 69 25.08 -1.21 11.30
CA LEU A 69 23.74 -0.65 11.40
C LEU A 69 23.40 0.21 10.17
N GLU A 70 24.36 1.00 9.68
CA GLU A 70 24.19 1.78 8.45
C GLU A 70 23.82 0.90 7.26
N ARG A 71 24.62 -0.13 7.00
CA ARG A 71 24.36 -1.05 5.89
C ARG A 71 23.08 -1.86 6.06
N ALA A 72 22.76 -2.27 7.28
CA ALA A 72 21.53 -3.00 7.56
C ALA A 72 20.29 -2.12 7.30
N LEU A 73 20.29 -0.87 7.77
CA LEU A 73 19.20 0.08 7.54
C LEU A 73 19.06 0.45 6.07
N ASP A 74 20.17 0.59 5.34
CA ASP A 74 20.16 0.80 3.88
C ASP A 74 19.46 -0.34 3.13
N ILE A 75 19.69 -1.59 3.54
CA ILE A 75 19.01 -2.75 2.96
C ILE A 75 17.51 -2.70 3.27
N VAL A 76 17.12 -2.42 4.52
CA VAL A 76 15.70 -2.30 4.90
C VAL A 76 14.99 -1.22 4.07
N ILE A 77 15.61 -0.06 3.91
CA ILE A 77 15.09 1.03 3.06
C ILE A 77 14.96 0.56 1.61
N GLY A 78 15.97 -0.14 1.08
CA GLY A 78 15.94 -0.64 -0.29
C GLY A 78 14.87 -1.71 -0.55
N ILE A 79 14.58 -2.58 0.44
CA ILE A 79 13.47 -3.55 0.33
C ILE A 79 12.13 -2.82 0.23
N GLU A 80 11.90 -1.84 1.11
CA GLU A 80 10.66 -1.06 1.11
C GLU A 80 10.54 -0.20 -0.16
N PHE A 81 11.66 0.33 -0.66
CA PHE A 81 11.68 1.03 -1.94
C PHE A 81 11.26 0.14 -3.11
N ILE A 82 11.72 -1.12 -3.17
CA ILE A 82 11.28 -2.09 -4.19
C ILE A 82 9.77 -2.37 -4.06
N LYS A 83 9.26 -2.56 -2.83
CA LYS A 83 7.82 -2.74 -2.59
C LYS A 83 7.00 -1.53 -3.04
N MET A 84 7.52 -0.32 -2.80
CA MET A 84 6.91 0.93 -3.23
C MET A 84 6.89 1.03 -4.76
N LEU A 85 7.99 0.71 -5.44
CA LEU A 85 8.06 0.69 -6.92
C LEU A 85 7.11 -0.34 -7.53
N ALA A 86 6.96 -1.51 -6.90
CA ALA A 86 6.17 -2.62 -7.45
C ALA A 86 4.66 -2.49 -7.22
N LYS A 87 4.22 -1.79 -6.16
CA LYS A 87 2.80 -1.71 -5.77
C LYS A 87 2.21 -0.31 -5.83
N HIS A 88 3.03 0.73 -6.11
CA HIS A 88 2.62 2.14 -6.17
C HIS A 88 1.69 2.57 -5.01
N SER A 89 1.94 2.06 -3.80
CA SER A 89 1.12 2.41 -2.65
C SER A 89 1.62 3.71 -2.01
N PRO A 90 0.79 4.77 -1.94
CA PRO A 90 1.14 6.01 -1.24
C PRO A 90 1.38 5.81 0.26
N GLY A 91 0.90 4.69 0.85
CA GLY A 91 1.18 4.35 2.24
C GLY A 91 2.60 3.83 2.45
N SER A 92 3.16 3.12 1.46
CA SER A 92 4.50 2.52 1.52
C SER A 92 5.61 3.58 1.48
N SER A 93 5.38 4.70 0.78
CA SER A 93 6.34 5.81 0.72
C SER A 93 6.55 6.52 2.07
N LEU A 94 5.54 6.55 2.94
CA LEU A 94 5.69 7.10 4.29
C LEU A 94 6.55 6.19 5.19
N GLU A 95 6.42 4.87 5.06
CA GLU A 95 7.23 3.91 5.81
C GLU A 95 8.71 4.03 5.44
N VAL A 96 9.01 4.11 4.13
CA VAL A 96 10.37 4.36 3.61
C VAL A 96 10.95 5.66 4.15
N LEU A 97 10.16 6.74 4.14
CA LEU A 97 10.62 8.05 4.63
C LEU A 97 10.95 8.03 6.13
N LEU A 98 10.15 7.31 6.92
CA LEU A 98 10.42 7.12 8.35
C LEU A 98 11.74 6.37 8.58
N TYR A 99 12.00 5.32 7.81
CA TYR A 99 13.26 4.57 7.90
C TYR A 99 14.46 5.41 7.48
N ALA A 100 14.33 6.26 6.46
CA ALA A 100 15.39 7.16 6.03
C ALA A 100 15.80 8.17 7.11
N ILE A 101 14.82 8.74 7.84
CA ILE A 101 15.10 9.66 8.95
C ILE A 101 15.70 8.91 10.14
N ALA A 102 15.13 7.74 10.48
CA ALA A 102 15.65 6.91 11.56
C ALA A 102 17.10 6.48 11.32
N ARG A 103 17.47 6.13 10.08
CA ARG A 103 18.84 5.83 9.66
C ARG A 103 19.80 6.96 10.05
N HIS A 104 19.45 8.20 9.73
CA HIS A 104 20.30 9.35 10.01
C HIS A 104 20.53 9.54 11.52
N MET A 105 19.48 9.34 12.33
CA MET A 105 19.56 9.45 13.79
C MET A 105 20.42 8.34 14.44
N VAL A 106 20.36 7.11 13.93
CA VAL A 106 21.08 5.96 14.52
C VAL A 106 22.59 6.05 14.23
N ILE A 107 22.98 6.60 13.09
CA ILE A 107 24.37 6.58 12.60
C ILE A 107 25.14 7.85 13.01
N GLY A 108 24.46 8.98 13.21
CA GLY A 108 25.09 10.26 13.53
C GLY A 108 25.45 10.45 15.00
N HIS A 109 26.60 11.06 15.28
CA HIS A 109 26.81 11.80 16.55
C HIS A 109 26.25 13.22 16.37
N GLU A 110 24.95 13.29 16.15
CA GLU A 110 24.29 14.56 15.86
C GLU A 110 24.25 15.45 17.10
N SER A 111 24.36 16.75 16.87
CA SER A 111 24.08 17.73 17.91
C SER A 111 22.65 17.54 18.42
N ALA A 112 22.38 17.94 19.67
CA ALA A 112 21.04 17.85 20.25
C ALA A 112 19.97 18.55 19.39
N PHE A 113 20.36 19.57 18.62
CA PHE A 113 19.48 20.29 17.70
C PHE A 113 19.11 19.50 16.44
N GLU A 114 20.07 18.82 15.81
CA GLU A 114 19.83 17.98 14.63
C GLU A 114 18.94 16.78 14.98
N ASN A 115 19.19 16.15 16.13
CA ASN A 115 18.32 15.09 16.66
C ASN A 115 16.89 15.60 16.93
N LEU A 116 16.74 16.80 17.51
CA LEU A 116 15.44 17.43 17.72
C LEU A 116 14.72 17.67 16.39
N LEU A 117 15.44 18.11 15.35
CA LEU A 117 14.87 18.32 14.02
C LEU A 117 14.43 17.01 13.36
N SER A 118 15.22 15.94 13.51
CA SER A 118 14.88 14.60 13.03
C SER A 118 13.61 14.05 13.73
N VAL A 119 13.52 14.20 15.05
CA VAL A 119 12.30 13.84 15.82
C VAL A 119 11.11 14.69 15.40
N ALA A 120 11.28 16.00 15.19
CA ALA A 120 10.23 16.89 14.69
C ALA A 120 9.78 16.50 13.28
N ALA A 121 10.68 16.06 12.42
CA ALA A 121 10.37 15.55 11.08
C ALA A 121 9.53 14.26 11.15
N ILE A 122 9.88 13.32 12.04
CA ILE A 122 9.07 12.11 12.30
C ILE A 122 7.66 12.51 12.77
N ALA A 123 7.56 13.42 13.75
CA ALA A 123 6.29 13.90 14.26
C ALA A 123 5.44 14.56 13.15
N LEU A 124 6.07 15.37 12.29
CA LEU A 124 5.40 15.99 11.15
C LEU A 124 4.89 14.95 10.15
N ILE A 125 5.65 13.88 9.88
CA ILE A 125 5.21 12.76 9.02
C ILE A 125 3.96 12.11 9.60
N PHE A 126 3.88 11.88 10.90
CA PHE A 126 2.69 11.33 11.55
C PHE A 126 1.49 12.28 11.48
N VAL A 127 1.72 13.60 11.61
CA VAL A 127 0.67 14.62 11.41
C VAL A 127 0.18 14.59 9.96
N VAL A 128 1.08 14.62 8.98
CA VAL A 128 0.71 14.52 7.56
C VAL A 128 -0.05 13.22 7.30
N ARG A 129 0.40 12.09 7.85
CA ARG A 129 -0.31 10.80 7.78
C ARG A 129 -1.72 10.90 8.37
N LYS A 130 -1.91 11.59 9.50
CA LYS A 130 -3.20 11.69 10.17
C LYS A 130 -4.18 12.62 9.44
N PHE A 131 -3.71 13.70 8.83
CA PHE A 131 -4.58 14.77 8.29
C PHE A 131 -4.70 14.77 6.75
N PHE A 132 -3.71 14.26 6.01
CA PHE A 132 -3.75 14.20 4.55
C PHE A 132 -4.19 12.84 3.99
N PHE A 133 -4.13 11.77 4.79
CA PHE A 133 -4.80 10.51 4.45
C PHE A 133 -6.22 10.51 5.03
N VAL A 134 -7.11 11.29 4.42
CA VAL A 134 -8.55 11.11 4.62
C VAL A 134 -8.91 9.69 4.13
N PRO A 135 -9.77 8.92 4.82
CA PRO A 135 -10.34 7.65 4.34
C PRO A 135 -11.23 7.78 3.08
N ALA A 136 -10.83 8.57 2.09
CA ALA A 136 -11.63 8.94 0.92
C ALA A 136 -11.20 8.22 -0.37
N PHE A 137 -10.56 7.06 -0.26
CA PHE A 137 -10.62 6.06 -1.33
C PHE A 137 -11.78 5.10 -1.01
N GLY A 138 -13.03 5.51 -1.29
CA GLY A 138 -14.15 4.58 -1.14
C GLY A 138 -15.57 5.12 -0.95
N ALA A 139 -15.93 6.36 -1.33
CA ALA A 139 -17.31 6.81 -1.20
C ALA A 139 -18.18 6.66 -2.46
N HIS A 140 -17.66 6.11 -3.56
CA HIS A 140 -18.51 5.69 -4.68
C HIS A 140 -17.87 4.55 -5.47
N LEU A 141 -18.62 3.45 -5.57
CA LEU A 141 -18.43 2.43 -6.60
C LEU A 141 -18.63 3.08 -7.99
N PRO A 142 -18.09 2.51 -9.09
CA PRO A 142 -18.34 2.96 -10.46
C PRO A 142 -19.83 3.10 -10.82
N ASP A 143 -20.71 2.44 -10.05
CA ASP A 143 -22.16 2.46 -10.20
C ASP A 143 -22.88 3.54 -9.37
N GLY A 144 -22.15 4.43 -8.68
CA GLY A 144 -22.76 5.55 -7.95
C GLY A 144 -23.41 5.20 -6.61
N HIS A 145 -23.14 4.02 -6.05
CA HIS A 145 -23.56 3.66 -4.69
C HIS A 145 -22.41 3.78 -3.68
N PRO A 146 -22.65 4.34 -2.47
CA PRO A 146 -21.65 4.40 -1.40
C PRO A 146 -21.35 3.00 -0.84
N ALA A 147 -20.10 2.78 -0.40
CA ALA A 147 -19.63 1.48 0.08
C ALA A 147 -20.45 0.99 1.31
N PRO A 148 -20.79 -0.31 1.41
CA PRO A 148 -21.77 -0.84 2.36
C PRO A 148 -21.33 -0.83 3.83
N ASP A 149 -20.07 -0.52 4.11
CA ASP A 149 -19.38 -0.74 5.38
C ASP A 149 -18.84 0.54 6.04
N LEU A 150 -19.30 1.72 5.61
CA LEU A 150 -19.01 2.98 6.29
C LEU A 150 -19.93 3.19 7.50
N SER A 151 -19.33 3.41 8.67
CA SER A 151 -20.08 3.86 9.85
C SER A 151 -20.78 5.20 9.56
N PRO A 152 -21.95 5.51 10.18
CA PRO A 152 -22.80 6.65 9.81
C PRO A 152 -22.11 8.02 9.81
N ASN A 153 -21.05 8.20 10.61
CA ASN A 153 -20.28 9.44 10.67
C ASN A 153 -19.27 9.61 9.53
N GLN A 154 -19.01 8.55 8.76
CA GLN A 154 -18.05 8.52 7.66
C GLN A 154 -18.72 8.57 6.28
N SER A 155 -20.04 8.32 6.20
CA SER A 155 -20.76 8.24 4.93
C SER A 155 -21.14 9.58 4.33
N GLY A 156 -21.05 10.68 5.08
CA GLY A 156 -21.44 12.03 4.62
C GLY A 156 -22.94 12.18 4.30
N ILE A 157 -23.76 11.17 4.64
CA ILE A 157 -25.19 11.17 4.33
C ILE A 157 -25.92 12.04 5.37
N PRO A 158 -26.72 13.03 4.96
CA PRO A 158 -27.49 13.86 5.89
C PRO A 158 -28.46 13.00 6.72
N ALA A 159 -28.54 13.27 8.02
CA ALA A 159 -29.26 12.42 9.00
C ALA A 159 -30.74 12.17 8.67
N SER A 160 -31.36 13.02 7.86
CA SER A 160 -32.74 12.85 7.37
C SER A 160 -32.88 11.67 6.42
N GLU A 161 -31.92 11.48 5.51
CA GLU A 161 -31.96 10.41 4.49
C GLU A 161 -31.68 9.03 5.12
N PHE A 162 -30.82 9.00 6.14
CA PHE A 162 -30.56 7.77 6.90
C PHE A 162 -31.81 7.27 7.64
N LYS A 163 -32.60 8.18 8.24
CA LYS A 163 -33.85 7.83 8.92
C LYS A 163 -34.90 7.28 7.97
N GLU A 164 -35.03 7.85 6.77
CA GLU A 164 -35.94 7.31 5.75
C GLU A 164 -35.54 5.91 5.32
N ARG A 165 -34.24 5.65 5.14
CA ARG A 165 -33.73 4.32 4.78
C ARG A 165 -33.97 3.29 5.88
N LEU A 166 -33.79 3.67 7.15
CA LEU A 166 -34.06 2.79 8.27
C LEU A 166 -35.56 2.47 8.36
N ARG A 167 -36.42 3.48 8.18
CA ARG A 167 -37.88 3.30 8.14
C ARG A 167 -38.30 2.36 7.00
N LYS A 168 -37.64 2.47 5.84
CA LYS A 168 -37.91 1.62 4.68
C LYS A 168 -37.48 0.17 4.92
N ARG A 169 -36.40 -0.08 5.67
CA ARG A 169 -35.99 -1.44 6.06
C ARG A 169 -36.89 -2.03 7.13
N LEU A 170 -37.30 -1.24 8.11
CA LEU A 170 -38.24 -1.67 9.15
C LEU A 170 -39.58 -2.12 8.52
N HIS A 171 -40.08 -1.38 7.53
CA HIS A 171 -41.28 -1.77 6.78
C HIS A 171 -41.10 -2.95 5.82
N ALA A 172 -39.88 -3.32 5.46
CA ALA A 172 -39.61 -4.49 4.61
C ALA A 172 -39.54 -5.78 5.43
N GLU A 173 -39.09 -5.69 6.69
CA GLU A 173 -39.05 -6.83 7.62
C GLU A 173 -40.47 -7.29 8.02
N ASP A 174 -41.44 -6.37 8.10
CA ASP A 174 -42.83 -6.66 8.48
C ASP A 174 -43.66 -7.42 7.41
N VAL A 175 -43.12 -7.66 6.20
CA VAL A 175 -43.87 -8.22 5.04
C VAL A 175 -43.41 -9.64 4.66
N VAL A 176 -42.55 -10.29 5.44
CA VAL A 176 -42.17 -11.69 5.17
C VAL A 176 -43.26 -12.62 5.73
N PRO A 177 -44.01 -13.37 4.90
CA PRO A 177 -44.89 -14.41 5.40
C PRO A 177 -44.04 -15.61 5.83
N GLU A 178 -44.16 -16.02 7.10
CA GLU A 178 -43.73 -17.34 7.54
C GLU A 178 -44.65 -18.39 6.90
N THR A 179 -44.14 -19.17 5.94
CA THR A 179 -44.74 -20.45 5.55
C THR A 179 -43.68 -21.44 5.05
N GLU A 180 -43.62 -22.57 5.77
CA GLU A 180 -43.40 -23.97 5.33
C GLU A 180 -41.93 -24.35 4.99
N GLU A 181 -41.20 -25.03 5.89
CA GLU A 181 -41.21 -26.48 6.26
C GLU A 181 -40.78 -27.45 5.13
N ASP A 182 -39.77 -28.26 5.50
CA ASP A 182 -39.48 -29.64 5.10
C ASP A 182 -38.42 -30.01 4.03
N ASP A 183 -37.70 -31.08 4.42
CA ASP A 183 -36.87 -32.04 3.70
C ASP A 183 -35.43 -31.68 3.29
N PHE A 184 -34.43 -32.19 4.04
CA PHE A 184 -33.72 -33.42 3.66
C PHE A 184 -32.75 -33.94 4.76
N VAL A 185 -33.14 -35.06 5.37
CA VAL A 185 -32.39 -36.31 5.69
C VAL A 185 -31.09 -36.28 6.52
N ASP A 186 -31.25 -36.92 7.68
CA ASP A 186 -30.30 -37.52 8.62
C ASP A 186 -29.47 -38.68 8.00
N ALA A 187 -28.15 -38.68 8.16
CA ALA A 187 -27.30 -39.87 8.05
C ALA A 187 -25.93 -39.65 8.73
N ALA A 188 -25.94 -39.87 10.04
CA ALA A 188 -24.95 -40.60 10.85
C ALA A 188 -23.44 -40.48 10.55
N GLU A 189 -22.75 -40.04 11.60
CA GLU A 189 -21.35 -40.29 11.96
C GLU A 189 -20.94 -41.76 11.80
N GLU A 190 -19.67 -42.01 11.44
CA GLU A 190 -18.79 -42.91 12.21
C GLU A 190 -17.32 -42.75 11.78
N ASP A 191 -16.47 -43.00 12.77
CA ASP A 191 -15.13 -42.49 13.02
C ASP A 191 -13.98 -43.33 12.41
N GLU A 192 -12.83 -42.65 12.30
CA GLU A 192 -11.48 -43.10 12.72
C GLU A 192 -10.95 -44.50 12.32
N PHE A 193 -9.89 -44.54 11.49
CA PHE A 193 -8.60 -45.20 11.84
C PHE A 193 -7.49 -44.91 10.78
N LEU A 194 -6.37 -44.33 11.21
CA LEU A 194 -5.06 -44.38 10.51
C LEU A 194 -4.30 -45.67 10.93
N PRO A 195 -3.03 -45.88 10.53
CA PRO A 195 -2.48 -46.20 9.20
C PRO A 195 -1.77 -47.59 9.23
N GLU A 196 -1.38 -48.16 8.08
CA GLU A 196 -0.28 -49.14 8.09
C GLU A 196 0.59 -49.11 6.83
N SER A 197 1.86 -49.42 7.08
CA SER A 197 3.06 -49.40 6.27
C SER A 197 3.05 -50.29 5.02
N THR A 198 3.74 -49.84 3.96
CA THR A 198 4.94 -50.50 3.38
C THR A 198 5.70 -49.50 2.52
#